data_AF-A0A2M8HRF8-F1
#
_entry.id   AF-A0A2M8HRF8-F1
#
_cell.length_a   1.000
_cell.length_b   1.000
_cell.length_c   1.000
_cell.angle_alpha   90.00
_cell.angle_beta   90.00
_cell.angle_gamma   90.00
#
_symmetry.space_group_name_H-M   'P 1'
#
loop_
_entity.id
_entity.type
_entity.pdbx_description
1 polymer ?
#
loop_
_entity_poly.entity_id
_entity_poly.type
_entity_poly.pdbx_seq_one_letter_code
_entity_poly.pdbx_strand_id
1 'polypeptide(L)'
;MINIKLCIQKFVLPWILLFYVTNCILFKESDLDPDSSLLETLFTLRIIQYASISISPSPAHYISPQYITMTAASGTKIYFTVDGTEPNTSSNEYSEPIHIWKLAGAQITAVAIKDGFNLARASQLDYYSYPILKTGKTQCFDQNGNGIACVNSGQDGEYKNGVARNFTGPIANSKFPNDFITTDEATGIIWKSCTQGQSGANCTSSSIIQDWNSAQTGPNGCSSLNSANAGEGFAGRKDWRLPKIDELRTLIDYSGQNLNNTIPRTFVSAFPNTPSGAGNIGTFWTITQSVSGFFPFNVSFSSTLTDFNSITPASLLNVRCVAGFPSLRSFRYTDNGNLTVIDHKTRMSWQKCTNNQTGSNCTGTAGLFLWDNATSFCNSLSLNSQKWRLPSANELEDFFNFTRFDANPRVDLTVFPNTPASQGYWSSTTSTELPDFKISILTNGNYSSIGGSNNGSLRCVSN
;
A
#
# COMPACT_ATOMS: atom_id res chain seq x y z
N MET A 1 51.84 -0.98 -6.77
CA MET A 1 51.81 -1.23 -8.22
C MET A 1 50.69 -2.22 -8.50
N ILE A 2 49.55 -1.74 -8.99
CA ILE A 2 48.40 -2.59 -9.32
C ILE A 2 48.44 -2.80 -10.84
N ASN A 3 48.57 -4.06 -11.26
CA ASN A 3 48.50 -4.44 -12.67
C ASN A 3 47.03 -4.40 -13.11
N ILE A 4 46.66 -3.46 -13.97
CA ILE A 4 45.29 -3.32 -14.48
C ILE A 4 45.19 -4.04 -15.82
N LYS A 5 44.14 -4.85 -15.98
CA LYS A 5 43.81 -5.56 -17.22
C LYS A 5 42.59 -4.88 -17.84
N LEU A 6 42.77 -4.14 -18.92
CA LEU A 6 41.67 -3.50 -19.65
C LEU A 6 41.24 -4.41 -20.81
N CYS A 7 40.00 -4.89 -20.77
CA CYS A 7 39.35 -5.57 -21.91
C CYS A 7 38.33 -4.60 -22.51
N ILE A 8 38.62 -4.05 -23.69
CA ILE A 8 37.68 -3.20 -24.42
C ILE A 8 36.67 -4.11 -25.12
N GLN A 9 35.38 -4.02 -24.74
CA GLN A 9 34.29 -4.70 -25.43
C GLN A 9 33.72 -3.75 -26.50
N LYS A 10 33.80 -4.13 -27.77
CA LYS A 10 33.51 -3.26 -28.93
C LYS A 10 32.03 -3.35 -29.34
N PHE A 11 31.35 -2.20 -29.48
CA PHE A 11 30.09 -2.10 -30.23
C PHE A 11 30.36 -2.05 -31.73
N VAL A 12 29.59 -2.81 -32.51
CA VAL A 12 29.76 -2.98 -33.96
C VAL A 12 28.95 -1.92 -34.71
N LEU A 13 29.61 -1.07 -35.49
CA LEU A 13 29.07 -0.48 -36.72
C LEU A 13 30.01 -0.84 -37.88
N PRO A 14 29.47 -1.01 -39.10
CA PRO A 14 30.21 -1.60 -40.22
C PRO A 14 31.28 -0.62 -40.71
N TRP A 15 32.24 -1.09 -41.51
CA TRP A 15 33.25 -0.30 -42.25
C TRP A 15 34.71 -0.19 -41.74
N ILE A 16 35.21 -1.01 -40.79
CA ILE A 16 36.68 -1.13 -40.59
C ILE A 16 37.13 -2.58 -40.28
N LEU A 17 38.15 -3.02 -41.02
CA LEU A 17 38.81 -4.34 -40.99
C LEU A 17 39.32 -4.78 -39.61
N LEU A 18 39.33 -6.09 -39.42
CA LEU A 18 39.87 -6.84 -38.28
C LEU A 18 41.41 -6.79 -38.21
N PHE A 19 41.93 -6.49 -37.03
CA PHE A 19 43.23 -7.02 -36.56
C PHE A 19 43.00 -7.78 -35.26
N TYR A 20 43.42 -9.05 -35.24
CA TYR A 20 43.59 -9.82 -34.01
C TYR A 20 44.89 -9.40 -33.34
N VAL A 21 44.84 -9.02 -32.06
CA VAL A 21 46.04 -8.93 -31.23
C VAL A 21 45.79 -9.68 -29.92
N THR A 22 46.56 -10.75 -29.73
CA THR A 22 46.46 -11.74 -28.67
C THR A 22 47.18 -11.37 -27.37
N ASN A 23 47.72 -10.15 -27.23
CA ASN A 23 48.54 -9.78 -26.07
C ASN A 23 48.03 -8.50 -25.39
N CYS A 24 47.71 -8.60 -24.10
CA CYS A 24 47.56 -7.45 -23.21
C CYS A 24 48.94 -6.87 -22.89
N ILE A 25 49.10 -5.54 -22.97
CA ILE A 25 50.33 -4.85 -22.57
C ILE A 25 50.14 -4.32 -21.13
N LEU A 26 51.11 -4.61 -20.28
CA LEU A 26 51.22 -4.05 -18.93
C LEU A 26 51.85 -2.66 -19.02
N PHE A 27 51.17 -1.65 -18.47
CA PHE A 27 51.72 -0.30 -18.31
C PHE A 27 51.55 0.17 -16.86
N LYS A 28 52.45 1.06 -16.43
CA LYS A 28 52.40 1.75 -15.14
C LYS A 28 51.64 3.07 -15.29
N GLU A 29 51.10 3.57 -14.19
CA GLU A 29 50.34 4.84 -14.14
C GLU A 29 51.20 6.05 -14.59
N SER A 30 52.52 5.96 -14.39
CA SER A 30 53.51 6.91 -14.89
C SER A 30 53.66 6.94 -16.41
N ASP A 31 53.12 5.94 -17.11
CA ASP A 31 53.29 5.76 -18.55
C ASP A 31 52.12 6.39 -19.33
N LEU A 32 51.15 6.98 -18.62
CA LEU A 32 50.04 7.72 -19.19
C LEU A 32 50.43 9.19 -19.38
N ASP A 33 50.11 9.73 -20.56
CA ASP A 33 50.29 11.14 -20.87
C ASP A 33 49.37 11.99 -19.95
N PRO A 34 49.94 12.92 -19.14
CA PRO A 34 49.18 13.75 -18.21
C PRO A 34 48.15 14.66 -18.89
N ASP A 35 48.29 14.93 -20.19
CA ASP A 35 47.36 15.75 -20.98
C ASP A 35 46.33 14.92 -21.77
N SER A 36 46.30 13.61 -21.56
CA SER A 36 45.38 12.71 -22.26
C SER A 36 43.99 12.68 -21.61
N SER A 37 42.94 12.84 -22.42
CA SER A 37 41.54 12.57 -22.03
C SER A 37 41.30 11.13 -21.52
N LEU A 38 42.30 10.24 -21.63
CA LEU A 38 42.28 8.89 -21.07
C LEU A 38 42.37 8.86 -19.54
N LEU A 39 42.93 9.89 -18.88
CA LEU A 39 43.08 9.90 -17.42
C LEU A 39 41.72 10.04 -16.71
N GLU A 40 40.86 10.95 -17.19
CA GLU A 40 39.47 11.06 -16.73
C GLU A 40 38.69 9.77 -17.01
N THR A 41 38.83 9.23 -18.22
CA THR A 41 38.13 8.00 -18.65
C THR A 41 38.53 6.78 -17.80
N LEU A 42 39.80 6.65 -17.42
CA LEU A 42 40.31 5.59 -16.55
C LEU A 42 39.87 5.76 -15.09
N PHE A 43 39.73 7.00 -14.61
CA PHE A 43 39.18 7.30 -13.28
C PHE A 43 37.70 6.91 -13.22
N THR A 44 36.92 7.20 -14.27
CA THR A 44 35.53 6.75 -14.41
C THR A 44 35.44 5.22 -14.48
N LEU A 45 36.32 4.55 -15.23
CA LEU A 45 36.36 3.07 -15.29
C LEU A 45 36.70 2.42 -13.94
N ARG A 46 37.62 3.00 -13.15
CA ARG A 46 37.96 2.50 -11.81
C ARG A 46 36.78 2.61 -10.82
N ILE A 47 35.89 3.60 -10.97
CA ILE A 47 34.71 3.75 -10.11
C ILE A 47 33.60 2.76 -10.50
N ILE A 48 33.41 2.50 -11.80
CA ILE A 48 32.35 1.61 -12.31
C ILE A 48 32.64 0.13 -11.98
N GLN A 49 33.91 -0.27 -11.82
CA GLN A 49 34.27 -1.68 -11.62
C GLN A 49 33.97 -2.23 -10.21
N TYR A 50 33.57 -1.39 -9.23
CA TYR A 50 33.40 -1.81 -7.83
C TYR A 50 32.13 -1.31 -7.12
N ALA A 51 31.31 -0.47 -7.77
CA ALA A 51 30.06 -0.05 -7.16
C ALA A 51 28.97 -1.10 -7.41
N SER A 52 28.53 -1.78 -6.36
CA SER A 52 27.35 -2.66 -6.38
C SER A 52 26.24 -2.06 -5.54
N ILE A 53 25.00 -2.20 -5.98
CA ILE A 53 23.83 -1.99 -5.12
C ILE A 53 23.42 -3.35 -4.58
N SER A 54 23.24 -3.44 -3.26
CA SER A 54 22.62 -4.59 -2.62
C SER A 54 21.21 -4.22 -2.19
N ILE A 55 20.22 -5.03 -2.59
CA ILE A 55 18.83 -4.92 -2.15
C ILE A 55 18.52 -6.18 -1.35
N SER A 56 18.21 -6.02 -0.07
CA SER A 56 17.95 -7.12 0.85
C SER A 56 16.73 -6.86 1.72
N PRO A 57 15.86 -7.85 1.96
CA PRO A 57 15.97 -9.22 1.46
C PRO A 57 15.54 -9.34 -0.02
N SER A 58 15.80 -10.48 -0.67
CA SER A 58 15.36 -10.72 -2.05
C SER A 58 13.83 -10.78 -2.15
N PRO A 59 13.23 -10.53 -3.34
CA PRO A 59 11.79 -10.68 -3.52
C PRO A 59 11.32 -12.09 -3.17
N ALA A 60 10.26 -12.16 -2.37
CA ALA A 60 9.62 -13.40 -1.93
C ALA A 60 8.22 -13.12 -1.36
N HIS A 61 7.56 -14.16 -0.86
CA HIS A 61 6.37 -14.03 -0.03
C HIS A 61 6.72 -14.00 1.45
N TYR A 62 6.50 -12.83 2.07
CA TYR A 62 6.82 -12.59 3.47
C TYR A 62 5.55 -12.59 4.29
N ILE A 63 5.41 -13.56 5.19
CA ILE A 63 4.25 -13.71 6.09
C ILE A 63 4.45 -13.01 7.45
N SER A 64 5.59 -12.34 7.63
CA SER A 64 5.94 -11.58 8.83
C SER A 64 6.55 -10.24 8.44
N PRO A 65 6.42 -9.19 9.27
CA PRO A 65 7.05 -7.89 9.05
C PRO A 65 8.54 -8.00 8.71
N GLN A 66 8.97 -7.30 7.66
CA GLN A 66 10.35 -7.23 7.19
C GLN A 66 10.58 -5.87 6.54
N TYR A 67 11.85 -5.46 6.46
CA TYR A 67 12.25 -4.19 5.88
C TYR A 67 13.22 -4.40 4.73
N ILE A 68 12.94 -3.77 3.61
CA ILE A 68 13.83 -3.72 2.44
C ILE A 68 14.88 -2.65 2.70
N THR A 69 16.13 -3.07 2.64
CA THR A 69 17.32 -2.23 2.75
C THR A 69 18.02 -2.18 1.40
N MET A 70 18.42 -0.98 1.00
CA MET A 70 19.25 -0.76 -0.17
C MET A 70 20.58 -0.15 0.29
N THR A 71 21.69 -0.75 -0.12
CA THR A 71 23.03 -0.26 0.21
C THR A 71 23.86 -0.10 -1.05
N ALA A 72 24.69 0.93 -1.06
CA ALA A 72 25.61 1.26 -2.14
C ALA A 72 26.89 1.86 -1.56
N ALA A 73 27.84 2.22 -2.42
CA ALA A 73 29.09 2.86 -2.02
C ALA A 73 28.84 4.15 -1.22
N SER A 74 29.74 4.46 -0.28
CA SER A 74 29.64 5.67 0.55
C SER A 74 29.59 6.96 -0.30
N GLY A 75 28.75 7.90 0.11
CA GLY A 75 28.53 9.17 -0.57
C GLY A 75 27.70 9.08 -1.85
N THR A 76 26.97 7.97 -2.07
CA THR A 76 26.01 7.82 -3.17
C THR A 76 24.58 8.04 -2.67
N LYS A 77 23.72 8.54 -3.57
CA LYS A 77 22.27 8.52 -3.40
C LYS A 77 21.69 7.37 -4.20
N ILE A 78 20.71 6.66 -3.64
CA ILE A 78 20.03 5.56 -4.31
C ILE A 78 18.64 6.05 -4.76
N TYR A 79 18.35 5.88 -6.04
CA TYR A 79 17.05 6.15 -6.65
C TYR A 79 16.43 4.86 -7.17
N PHE A 80 15.13 4.67 -7.01
CA PHE A 80 14.47 3.42 -7.40
C PHE A 80 13.04 3.59 -7.96
N THR A 81 12.65 2.60 -8.76
CA THR A 81 11.30 2.38 -9.29
C THR A 81 10.73 1.08 -8.71
N VAL A 82 9.41 0.91 -8.80
CA VAL A 82 8.67 -0.26 -8.26
C VAL A 82 7.95 -1.06 -9.35
N ASP A 83 8.08 -0.64 -10.60
CA ASP A 83 7.45 -1.20 -11.79
C ASP A 83 8.46 -1.83 -12.76
N GLY A 84 9.71 -2.00 -12.32
CA GLY A 84 10.80 -2.54 -13.13
C GLY A 84 11.40 -1.54 -14.12
N THR A 85 10.83 -0.33 -14.28
CA THR A 85 11.35 0.68 -15.22
C THR A 85 12.70 1.24 -14.76
N GLU A 86 13.43 1.87 -15.67
CA GLU A 86 14.76 2.39 -15.39
C GLU A 86 14.72 3.64 -14.50
N PRO A 87 15.34 3.63 -13.29
CA PRO A 87 15.34 4.75 -12.38
C PRO A 87 16.32 5.85 -12.82
N ASN A 88 15.99 7.08 -12.43
CA ASN A 88 16.80 8.28 -12.58
C ASN A 88 16.62 9.19 -11.36
N THR A 89 17.21 10.40 -11.38
CA THR A 89 17.16 11.36 -10.27
C THR A 89 15.76 11.91 -9.97
N SER A 90 14.78 11.70 -10.85
CA SER A 90 13.37 12.03 -10.61
C SER A 90 12.57 10.85 -10.04
N SER A 91 13.17 9.67 -9.91
CA SER A 91 12.57 8.50 -9.25
C SER A 91 12.59 8.63 -7.72
N ASN A 92 12.07 7.63 -7.01
CA ASN A 92 12.02 7.66 -5.54
C ASN A 92 13.42 7.59 -4.94
N GLU A 93 13.79 8.53 -4.08
CA GLU A 93 15.04 8.49 -3.31
C GLU A 93 14.89 7.54 -2.11
N TYR A 94 15.80 6.59 -1.96
CA TYR A 94 15.87 5.71 -0.80
C TYR A 94 16.63 6.40 0.34
N SER A 95 15.95 6.64 1.47
CA SER A 95 16.50 7.36 2.63
C SER A 95 16.53 6.51 3.91
N GLU A 96 15.68 5.49 4.01
CA GLU A 96 15.55 4.61 5.18
C GLU A 96 14.99 3.24 4.77
N PRO A 97 15.16 2.19 5.59
CA PRO A 97 14.55 0.88 5.34
C PRO A 97 13.04 0.96 5.14
N ILE A 98 12.53 0.32 4.08
CA ILE A 98 11.11 0.40 3.71
C ILE A 98 10.42 -0.91 4.06
N HIS A 99 9.38 -0.85 4.88
CA HIS A 99 8.61 -2.03 5.26
C HIS A 99 7.97 -2.71 4.04
N ILE A 100 8.07 -4.04 3.94
CA ILE A 100 7.64 -4.82 2.76
C ILE A 100 6.17 -4.57 2.41
N TRP A 101 5.30 -4.39 3.42
CA TRP A 101 3.89 -4.07 3.17
C TRP A 101 3.73 -2.86 2.23
N LYS A 102 4.56 -1.82 2.37
CA LYS A 102 4.52 -0.60 1.55
C LYS A 102 4.97 -0.83 0.10
N LEU A 103 5.67 -1.93 -0.16
CA LEU A 103 6.23 -2.29 -1.46
C LEU A 103 5.68 -3.63 -1.97
N ALA A 104 4.60 -4.15 -1.39
CA ALA A 104 3.98 -5.37 -1.88
C ALA A 104 3.52 -5.18 -3.35
N GLY A 105 3.83 -6.15 -4.21
CA GLY A 105 3.67 -6.10 -5.66
C GLY A 105 4.76 -5.31 -6.40
N ALA A 106 5.75 -4.74 -5.70
CA ALA A 106 6.84 -4.01 -6.35
C ALA A 106 7.84 -4.96 -7.01
N GLN A 107 8.27 -4.58 -8.21
CA GLN A 107 9.49 -5.07 -8.86
C GLN A 107 10.51 -3.94 -8.81
N ILE A 108 11.51 -4.06 -7.95
CA ILE A 108 12.42 -2.95 -7.65
C ILE A 108 13.58 -2.92 -8.65
N THR A 109 13.75 -1.77 -9.31
CA THR A 109 14.99 -1.41 -10.00
C THR A 109 15.59 -0.18 -9.33
N ALA A 110 16.90 -0.20 -9.04
CA ALA A 110 17.61 0.86 -8.35
C ALA A 110 18.88 1.31 -9.10
N VAL A 111 19.24 2.59 -8.96
CA VAL A 111 20.49 3.19 -9.44
C VAL A 111 21.14 3.98 -8.30
N ALA A 112 22.47 3.88 -8.20
CA ALA A 112 23.26 4.65 -7.26
C ALA A 112 23.98 5.76 -8.04
N ILE A 113 23.78 7.00 -7.61
CA ILE A 113 24.28 8.21 -8.28
C ILE A 113 25.17 8.99 -7.32
N LYS A 114 26.31 9.44 -7.83
CA LYS A 114 27.23 10.34 -7.12
C LYS A 114 27.77 11.37 -8.09
N ASP A 115 27.75 12.64 -7.69
CA ASP A 115 28.25 13.77 -8.49
C ASP A 115 27.67 13.81 -9.93
N GLY A 116 26.42 13.36 -10.08
CA GLY A 116 25.72 13.28 -11.38
C GLY A 116 26.03 12.02 -12.21
N PHE A 117 26.93 11.14 -11.76
CA PHE A 117 27.30 9.91 -12.47
C PHE A 117 26.58 8.68 -11.91
N ASN A 118 26.07 7.84 -12.81
CA ASN A 118 25.53 6.53 -12.49
C ASN A 118 26.68 5.58 -12.16
N LEU A 119 26.79 5.17 -10.89
CA LEU A 119 27.88 4.30 -10.43
C LEU A 119 27.51 2.83 -10.49
N ALA A 120 26.25 2.49 -10.19
CA ALA A 120 25.79 1.11 -10.07
C ALA A 120 24.30 0.98 -10.35
N ARG A 121 23.86 -0.23 -10.70
CA ARG A 121 22.45 -0.61 -10.89
C ARG A 121 22.16 -1.97 -10.29
N ALA A 122 20.91 -2.15 -9.87
CA ALA A 122 20.37 -3.46 -9.51
C ALA A 122 18.90 -3.53 -9.94
N SER A 123 18.49 -4.69 -10.47
CA SER A 123 17.10 -4.98 -10.82
C SER A 123 16.71 -6.31 -10.22
N GLN A 124 15.55 -6.34 -9.57
CA GLN A 124 14.90 -7.55 -9.12
C GLN A 124 13.98 -8.09 -10.22
N LEU A 125 13.99 -9.40 -10.44
CA LEU A 125 13.17 -10.04 -11.49
C LEU A 125 11.78 -10.48 -10.99
N ASP A 126 11.61 -10.67 -9.67
CA ASP A 126 10.36 -11.11 -9.05
C ASP A 126 9.76 -10.01 -8.15
N TYR A 127 8.56 -10.25 -7.62
CA TYR A 127 7.79 -9.31 -6.82
C TYR A 127 7.90 -9.60 -5.32
N TYR A 128 7.98 -8.53 -4.53
CA TYR A 128 7.73 -8.64 -3.09
C TYR A 128 6.25 -8.89 -2.85
N SER A 129 5.90 -9.77 -1.91
CA SER A 129 4.51 -10.02 -1.56
C SER A 129 4.31 -10.15 -0.06
N TYR A 130 3.15 -9.70 0.40
CA TYR A 130 2.81 -9.62 1.81
C TYR A 130 1.31 -9.88 2.01
N PRO A 131 0.91 -10.68 3.00
CA PRO A 131 -0.50 -10.98 3.21
C PRO A 131 -1.31 -9.73 3.57
N ILE A 132 -2.61 -9.82 3.29
CA ILE A 132 -3.60 -8.83 3.73
C ILE A 132 -3.63 -8.76 5.25
N LEU A 133 -4.05 -7.62 5.78
CA LEU A 133 -4.21 -7.41 7.20
C LEU A 133 -5.56 -7.98 7.65
N LYS A 134 -5.61 -8.60 8.83
CA LYS A 134 -6.87 -9.10 9.40
C LYS A 134 -7.83 -7.96 9.68
N THR A 135 -9.12 -8.21 9.51
CA THR A 135 -10.18 -7.28 9.95
C THR A 135 -10.34 -7.27 11.48
N GLY A 136 -9.91 -8.37 12.14
CA GLY A 136 -10.09 -8.60 13.57
C GLY A 136 -11.42 -9.28 13.94
N LYS A 137 -12.28 -9.60 12.96
CA LYS A 137 -13.54 -10.31 13.22
C LYS A 137 -13.31 -11.70 13.81
N THR A 138 -14.08 -12.03 14.84
CA THR A 138 -14.06 -13.34 15.51
C THR A 138 -15.43 -13.98 15.68
N GLN A 139 -16.51 -13.22 15.47
CA GLN A 139 -17.89 -13.66 15.56
C GLN A 139 -18.52 -13.73 14.16
N CYS A 140 -19.52 -14.59 14.04
CA CYS A 140 -20.23 -14.85 12.78
C CYS A 140 -21.73 -14.65 13.00
N PHE A 141 -22.41 -14.16 11.97
CA PHE A 141 -23.82 -13.77 12.03
C PHE A 141 -24.56 -14.20 10.78
N ASP A 142 -25.84 -14.54 10.89
CA ASP A 142 -26.72 -14.74 9.73
C ASP A 142 -27.08 -13.41 9.04
N GLN A 143 -27.85 -13.46 7.94
CA GLN A 143 -28.32 -12.25 7.25
C GLN A 143 -29.16 -11.30 8.13
N ASN A 144 -29.81 -11.81 9.19
CA ASN A 144 -30.66 -11.04 10.11
C ASN A 144 -29.90 -10.53 11.34
N GLY A 145 -28.60 -10.82 11.43
CA GLY A 145 -27.76 -10.39 12.54
C GLY A 145 -27.82 -11.27 13.78
N ASN A 146 -28.41 -12.46 13.70
CA ASN A 146 -28.34 -13.41 14.80
C ASN A 146 -26.95 -14.06 14.82
N GLY A 147 -26.37 -14.18 16.00
CA GLY A 147 -25.08 -14.87 16.17
C GLY A 147 -25.19 -16.34 15.79
N ILE A 148 -24.24 -16.84 15.00
CA ILE A 148 -24.12 -18.24 14.60
C ILE A 148 -22.73 -18.79 14.93
N ALA A 149 -22.59 -20.12 14.91
CA ALA A 149 -21.27 -20.74 15.00
C ALA A 149 -20.45 -20.37 13.75
N CYS A 150 -19.18 -19.99 13.96
CA CYS A 150 -18.30 -19.68 12.83
C CYS A 150 -17.84 -20.92 12.05
N VAL A 151 -17.83 -22.10 12.67
CA VAL A 151 -17.40 -23.33 12.00
C VAL A 151 -18.31 -23.61 10.79
N ASN A 152 -17.70 -23.75 9.61
CA ASN A 152 -18.37 -23.95 8.32
C ASN A 152 -19.28 -22.79 7.88
N SER A 153 -19.11 -21.60 8.43
CA SER A 153 -19.92 -20.43 8.04
C SER A 153 -19.44 -19.78 6.74
N GLY A 154 -18.16 -19.95 6.37
CA GLY A 154 -17.49 -19.23 5.29
C GLY A 154 -17.25 -17.75 5.58
N GLN A 155 -17.45 -17.31 6.82
CA GLN A 155 -17.35 -15.90 7.19
C GLN A 155 -15.93 -15.54 7.61
N ASP A 156 -15.62 -14.25 7.58
CA ASP A 156 -14.32 -13.72 8.00
C ASP A 156 -13.95 -14.13 9.44
N GLY A 157 -14.96 -14.19 10.33
CA GLY A 157 -14.81 -14.66 11.71
C GLY A 157 -14.40 -16.14 11.84
N GLU A 158 -14.59 -16.96 10.80
CA GLU A 158 -14.09 -18.33 10.74
C GLU A 158 -12.61 -18.37 10.36
N TYR A 159 -12.25 -17.73 9.24
CA TYR A 159 -10.93 -17.85 8.64
C TYR A 159 -9.87 -16.99 9.33
N LYS A 160 -10.22 -15.75 9.68
CA LYS A 160 -9.32 -14.78 10.32
C LYS A 160 -7.99 -14.66 9.55
N ASN A 161 -8.07 -14.64 8.21
CA ASN A 161 -6.91 -14.69 7.33
C ASN A 161 -6.14 -13.36 7.33
N GLY A 162 -4.81 -13.47 7.24
CA GLY A 162 -3.92 -12.31 7.10
C GLY A 162 -2.99 -12.08 8.28
N VAL A 163 -2.32 -10.93 8.29
CA VAL A 163 -1.44 -10.46 9.36
C VAL A 163 -2.26 -9.70 10.40
N ALA A 164 -2.08 -10.03 11.68
CA ALA A 164 -2.75 -9.32 12.75
C ALA A 164 -2.26 -7.86 12.84
N ARG A 165 -3.19 -6.96 13.15
CA ARG A 165 -2.87 -5.57 13.50
C ARG A 165 -2.01 -5.57 14.76
N ASN A 166 -0.95 -4.77 14.77
CA ASN A 166 -0.05 -4.68 15.91
C ASN A 166 0.50 -3.26 16.02
N PHE A 167 0.26 -2.60 17.14
CA PHE A 167 0.66 -1.20 17.33
C PHE A 167 1.52 -1.05 18.58
N THR A 168 2.60 -0.27 18.44
CA THR A 168 3.48 0.13 19.53
C THR A 168 3.30 1.64 19.76
N GLY A 169 2.53 2.01 20.78
CA GLY A 169 2.22 3.41 21.07
C GLY A 169 0.90 3.60 21.81
N PRO A 170 0.59 4.82 22.28
CA PRO A 170 1.37 6.05 22.11
C PRO A 170 2.68 6.06 22.91
N ILE A 171 3.81 6.39 22.27
CA ILE A 171 5.11 6.54 22.94
C ILE A 171 5.64 7.95 22.67
N ALA A 172 6.05 8.63 23.75
CA ALA A 172 6.74 9.92 23.65
C ALA A 172 8.14 9.74 23.08
N ASN A 173 8.56 10.65 22.19
CA ASN A 173 9.95 10.72 21.77
C ASN A 173 10.86 11.13 22.95
N SER A 174 12.02 10.50 23.09
CA SER A 174 12.94 10.76 24.21
C SER A 174 13.53 12.17 24.20
N LYS A 175 13.77 12.76 23.01
CA LYS A 175 14.24 14.14 22.83
C LYS A 175 13.10 15.15 22.87
N PHE A 176 11.90 14.75 22.43
CA PHE A 176 10.71 15.59 22.38
C PHE A 176 9.55 14.94 23.16
N PRO A 177 9.50 15.06 24.50
CA PRO A 177 8.59 14.29 25.35
C PRO A 177 7.09 14.56 25.14
N ASN A 178 6.74 15.62 24.40
CA ASN A 178 5.36 15.94 24.04
C ASN A 178 4.94 15.36 22.68
N ASP A 179 5.88 14.76 21.94
CA ASP A 179 5.65 14.23 20.61
C ASP A 179 5.37 12.74 20.69
N PHE A 180 4.10 12.39 20.75
CA PHE A 180 3.63 11.01 20.82
C PHE A 180 3.45 10.41 19.43
N ILE A 181 4.11 9.28 19.19
CA ILE A 181 3.98 8.49 17.98
C ILE A 181 3.47 7.08 18.28
N THR A 182 2.78 6.51 17.30
CA THR A 182 2.34 5.12 17.31
C THR A 182 2.88 4.44 16.07
N THR A 183 3.65 3.37 16.24
CA THR A 183 4.15 2.55 15.13
C THR A 183 3.17 1.43 14.86
N ASP A 184 2.72 1.29 13.61
CA ASP A 184 2.02 0.11 13.12
C ASP A 184 3.07 -0.92 12.68
N GLU A 185 3.32 -1.92 13.53
CA GLU A 185 4.32 -2.97 13.30
C GLU A 185 3.93 -3.91 12.16
N ALA A 186 2.65 -3.96 11.78
CA ALA A 186 2.17 -4.83 10.70
C ALA A 186 2.41 -4.20 9.31
N THR A 187 2.56 -2.87 9.24
CA THR A 187 2.68 -2.10 7.98
C THR A 187 3.93 -1.23 7.90
N GLY A 188 4.60 -0.99 9.03
CA GLY A 188 5.71 -0.05 9.16
C GLY A 188 5.31 1.42 9.02
N ILE A 189 4.03 1.75 9.21
CA ILE A 189 3.57 3.14 9.21
C ILE A 189 3.82 3.75 10.58
N ILE A 190 4.42 4.94 10.59
CA ILE A 190 4.57 5.74 11.81
C ILE A 190 3.46 6.78 11.81
N TRP A 191 2.64 6.77 12.85
CA TRP A 191 1.52 7.69 13.02
C TRP A 191 1.84 8.72 14.08
N LYS A 192 1.33 9.94 13.91
CA LYS A 192 1.12 10.83 15.05
C LYS A 192 -0.04 10.23 15.85
N SER A 193 0.21 9.88 17.12
CA SER A 193 -0.78 9.15 17.94
C SER A 193 -2.07 9.94 18.14
N CYS A 194 -1.96 11.26 18.23
CA CYS A 194 -3.08 12.16 18.43
C CYS A 194 -3.53 12.83 17.13
N THR A 195 -4.84 12.99 16.96
CA THR A 195 -5.44 13.81 15.88
C THR A 195 -4.85 15.23 15.92
N GLN A 196 -4.81 15.94 14.80
CA GLN A 196 -4.38 17.34 14.80
C GLN A 196 -5.24 18.18 15.76
N GLY A 197 -4.59 19.09 16.49
CA GLY A 197 -5.18 19.79 17.65
C GLY A 197 -5.04 19.06 18.99
N GLN A 198 -4.89 17.74 18.97
CA GLN A 198 -4.76 16.92 20.18
C GLN A 198 -3.29 16.69 20.57
N SER A 199 -3.03 16.57 21.88
CA SER A 199 -1.68 16.36 22.46
C SER A 199 -1.69 15.50 23.73
N GLY A 200 -0.50 15.04 24.14
CA GLY A 200 -0.30 14.22 25.33
C GLY A 200 -0.57 12.74 25.11
N ALA A 201 -0.19 11.89 26.08
CA ALA A 201 -0.27 10.43 25.98
C ALA A 201 -1.69 9.90 25.70
N ASN A 202 -2.70 10.63 26.16
CA ASN A 202 -4.11 10.26 26.03
C ASN A 202 -4.87 11.14 25.02
N CYS A 203 -4.23 12.09 24.34
CA CYS A 203 -4.89 12.93 23.34
C CYS A 203 -6.17 13.66 23.83
N THR A 204 -6.18 14.17 25.06
CA THR A 204 -7.41 14.65 25.73
C THR A 204 -7.92 16.02 25.29
N SER A 205 -7.10 16.82 24.60
CA SER A 205 -7.55 18.10 24.04
C SER A 205 -8.49 17.90 22.85
N SER A 206 -9.18 18.97 22.44
CA SER A 206 -10.06 18.95 21.27
C SER A 206 -9.25 18.81 19.97
N SER A 207 -9.78 18.05 19.02
CA SER A 207 -9.23 18.05 17.66
C SER A 207 -9.54 19.35 16.93
N ILE A 208 -8.73 19.64 15.91
CA ILE A 208 -8.97 20.72 14.95
C ILE A 208 -9.40 20.07 13.64
N ILE A 209 -10.57 20.49 13.15
CA ILE A 209 -11.06 20.17 11.81
C ILE A 209 -10.62 21.26 10.83
N GLN A 210 -10.26 20.87 9.61
CA GLN A 210 -9.70 21.77 8.61
C GLN A 210 -10.06 21.33 7.19
N ASP A 211 -10.00 22.27 6.24
CA ASP A 211 -10.16 21.98 4.82
C ASP A 211 -8.99 21.15 4.28
N TRP A 212 -9.17 20.54 3.12
CA TRP A 212 -8.20 19.58 2.56
C TRP A 212 -6.85 20.21 2.20
N ASN A 213 -6.81 21.48 1.78
CA ASN A 213 -5.56 22.16 1.48
C ASN A 213 -4.82 22.50 2.78
N SER A 214 -5.53 23.05 3.76
CA SER A 214 -5.00 23.32 5.10
C SER A 214 -4.53 22.05 5.81
N ALA A 215 -5.21 20.92 5.63
CA ALA A 215 -4.80 19.61 6.14
C ALA A 215 -3.41 19.18 5.67
N GLN A 216 -2.98 19.62 4.48
CA GLN A 216 -1.68 19.29 3.93
C GLN A 216 -0.61 20.29 4.35
N THR A 217 -0.83 21.58 4.10
CA THR A 217 0.22 22.62 4.19
C THR A 217 -0.12 23.77 5.14
N GLY A 218 -1.30 23.78 5.74
CA GLY A 218 -1.70 24.79 6.71
C GLY A 218 -0.93 24.70 8.03
N PRO A 219 -1.13 25.67 8.94
CA PRO A 219 -0.41 25.73 10.23
C PRO A 219 -0.67 24.49 11.11
N ASN A 220 -1.85 23.87 10.99
CA ASN A 220 -2.21 22.62 11.68
C ASN A 220 -2.22 21.41 10.72
N GLY A 221 -1.70 21.57 9.50
CA GLY A 221 -1.57 20.51 8.51
C GLY A 221 -0.42 19.57 8.79
N CYS A 222 -0.34 18.46 8.07
CA CYS A 222 0.73 17.49 8.30
C CYS A 222 2.13 18.02 7.96
N SER A 223 2.26 18.90 6.97
CA SER A 223 3.57 19.46 6.60
C SER A 223 4.14 20.40 7.67
N SER A 224 3.31 21.00 8.54
CA SER A 224 3.80 21.88 9.59
C SER A 224 4.59 21.11 10.67
N LEU A 225 4.31 19.82 10.84
CA LEU A 225 5.08 18.93 11.72
C LEU A 225 6.54 18.81 11.28
N ASN A 226 6.87 19.02 10.01
CA ASN A 226 8.25 18.93 9.51
C ASN A 226 9.13 20.09 9.97
N SER A 227 8.51 21.20 10.38
CA SER A 227 9.18 22.38 10.92
C SER A 227 9.06 22.51 12.44
N ALA A 228 8.40 21.54 13.11
CA ALA A 228 8.25 21.53 14.56
C ALA A 228 9.61 21.44 15.28
N ASN A 229 9.62 21.69 16.58
CA ASN A 229 10.82 21.59 17.44
C ASN A 229 12.02 22.38 16.90
N ALA A 230 11.82 23.67 16.63
CA ALA A 230 12.85 24.56 16.05
C ALA A 230 13.45 24.04 14.73
N GLY A 231 12.62 23.38 13.91
CA GLY A 231 13.03 22.84 12.62
C GLY A 231 13.69 21.47 12.70
N GLU A 232 13.67 20.77 13.83
CA GLU A 232 14.10 19.37 13.94
C GLU A 232 13.01 18.38 13.49
N GLY A 233 11.76 18.84 13.42
CA GLY A 233 10.59 18.04 13.06
C GLY A 233 9.94 17.35 14.26
N PHE A 234 8.65 17.01 14.13
CA PHE A 234 7.88 16.33 15.18
C PHE A 234 8.43 14.91 15.39
N ALA A 235 8.71 14.56 16.63
CA ALA A 235 9.43 13.35 17.03
C ALA A 235 10.79 13.18 16.30
N GLY A 236 11.41 14.29 15.87
CA GLY A 236 12.67 14.28 15.10
C GLY A 236 12.54 13.83 13.64
N ARG A 237 11.31 13.81 13.08
CA ARG A 237 11.05 13.41 11.69
C ARG A 237 10.53 14.59 10.86
N LYS A 238 10.92 14.64 9.57
CA LYS A 238 10.68 15.75 8.63
C LYS A 238 9.93 15.36 7.35
N ASP A 239 9.29 14.22 7.40
CA ASP A 239 8.59 13.55 6.31
C ASP A 239 7.13 13.23 6.70
N TRP A 240 6.57 14.02 7.61
CA TRP A 240 5.16 14.03 7.95
C TRP A 240 4.33 14.51 6.78
N ARG A 241 3.25 13.76 6.52
CA ARG A 241 2.32 14.00 5.41
C ARG A 241 0.94 13.48 5.76
N LEU A 242 -0.03 13.89 4.94
CA LEU A 242 -1.37 13.32 4.97
C LEU A 242 -1.31 11.85 4.45
N PRO A 243 -2.00 10.89 5.09
CA PRO A 243 -2.02 9.49 4.67
C PRO A 243 -2.66 9.31 3.31
N LYS A 244 -2.21 8.31 2.57
CA LYS A 244 -3.00 7.73 1.47
C LYS A 244 -4.21 6.97 2.02
N ILE A 245 -5.23 6.77 1.19
CA ILE A 245 -6.46 6.06 1.58
C ILE A 245 -6.18 4.65 2.08
N ASP A 246 -5.26 3.92 1.42
CA ASP A 246 -4.85 2.56 1.79
C ASP A 246 -4.06 2.52 3.11
N GLU A 247 -3.41 3.62 3.48
CA GLU A 247 -2.75 3.78 4.78
C GLU A 247 -3.77 4.11 5.87
N LEU A 248 -4.69 5.06 5.65
CA LEU A 248 -5.65 5.44 6.70
C LEU A 248 -6.64 4.32 7.02
N ARG A 249 -7.02 3.52 6.02
CA ARG A 249 -7.91 2.36 6.22
C ARG A 249 -7.26 1.23 7.02
N THR A 250 -5.93 1.21 7.19
CA THR A 250 -5.29 0.24 8.11
C THR A 250 -5.71 0.45 9.56
N LEU A 251 -6.25 1.62 9.89
CA LEU A 251 -6.72 1.96 11.24
C LEU A 251 -8.17 1.60 11.49
N ILE A 252 -8.91 1.07 10.50
CA ILE A 252 -10.28 0.61 10.70
C ILE A 252 -10.24 -0.71 11.48
N ASP A 253 -10.89 -0.70 12.65
CA ASP A 253 -11.11 -1.89 13.45
C ASP A 253 -12.52 -2.44 13.21
N TYR A 254 -12.61 -3.67 12.70
CA TYR A 254 -13.87 -4.36 12.49
C TYR A 254 -14.22 -5.30 13.64
N SER A 255 -13.40 -5.44 14.68
CA SER A 255 -13.59 -6.45 15.74
C SER A 255 -14.61 -6.06 16.82
N GLY A 256 -14.71 -4.78 17.14
CA GLY A 256 -15.54 -4.28 18.26
C GLY A 256 -17.01 -4.07 17.93
N GLN A 257 -17.81 -3.67 18.93
CA GLN A 257 -19.12 -3.07 18.73
C GLN A 257 -19.02 -1.56 19.00
N ASN A 258 -19.34 -0.74 18.01
CA ASN A 258 -19.49 0.69 18.21
C ASN A 258 -20.96 0.94 18.60
N LEU A 259 -21.19 1.18 19.89
CA LEU A 259 -22.51 1.46 20.44
C LEU A 259 -22.81 2.96 20.27
N ASN A 260 -23.75 3.29 19.39
CA ASN A 260 -24.27 4.65 19.20
C ASN A 260 -23.22 5.71 18.86
N ASN A 261 -22.17 5.35 18.10
CA ASN A 261 -21.11 6.29 17.65
C ASN A 261 -20.23 6.87 18.77
N THR A 262 -20.27 6.25 19.94
CA THR A 262 -19.56 6.73 21.14
C THR A 262 -18.11 6.23 21.20
N ILE A 263 -17.78 5.19 20.44
CA ILE A 263 -16.43 4.59 20.39
C ILE A 263 -15.97 4.59 18.93
N PRO A 264 -14.88 5.27 18.58
CA PRO A 264 -14.38 5.25 17.20
C PRO A 264 -13.99 3.83 16.78
N ARG A 265 -14.25 3.45 15.53
CA ARG A 265 -13.80 2.16 14.96
C ARG A 265 -12.33 2.17 14.61
N THR A 266 -11.51 2.24 15.65
CA THR A 266 -10.06 2.18 15.55
C THR A 266 -9.48 1.54 16.81
N PHE A 267 -8.18 1.33 16.83
CA PHE A 267 -7.45 0.73 17.94
C PHE A 267 -7.25 1.78 19.04
N VAL A 268 -8.28 2.01 19.86
CA VAL A 268 -8.34 3.12 20.84
C VAL A 268 -7.24 3.09 21.91
N SER A 269 -6.62 1.95 22.17
CA SER A 269 -5.42 1.87 23.02
C SER A 269 -4.22 2.55 22.38
N ALA A 270 -4.07 2.42 21.05
CA ALA A 270 -2.98 2.98 20.28
C ALA A 270 -3.27 4.40 19.74
N PHE A 271 -4.56 4.73 19.61
CA PHE A 271 -5.09 6.00 19.11
C PHE A 271 -6.18 6.56 20.04
N PRO A 272 -5.81 6.95 21.28
CA PRO A 272 -6.78 7.38 22.28
C PRO A 272 -7.49 8.66 21.86
N ASN A 273 -8.75 8.81 22.32
CA ASN A 273 -9.60 9.97 22.06
C ASN A 273 -9.67 10.38 20.57
N THR A 274 -9.59 9.40 19.67
CA THR A 274 -9.90 9.61 18.26
C THR A 274 -11.34 10.13 18.15
N PRO A 275 -11.58 11.29 17.50
CA PRO A 275 -12.92 11.79 17.27
C PRO A 275 -13.86 10.72 16.72
N SER A 276 -14.97 10.49 17.44
CA SER A 276 -16.11 9.68 17.02
C SER A 276 -17.36 10.55 16.97
N GLY A 277 -18.32 10.23 16.11
CA GLY A 277 -19.48 11.08 15.89
C GLY A 277 -19.89 11.13 14.42
N ALA A 278 -21.16 11.46 14.17
CA ALA A 278 -21.75 11.32 12.84
C ALA A 278 -21.20 12.38 11.88
N GLY A 279 -21.21 12.06 10.59
CA GLY A 279 -20.75 12.97 9.54
C GLY A 279 -19.29 13.36 9.72
N ASN A 280 -19.02 14.66 9.61
CA ASN A 280 -17.65 15.19 9.58
C ASN A 280 -16.87 14.98 10.89
N ILE A 281 -17.55 14.76 12.03
CA ILE A 281 -16.93 14.69 13.36
C ILE A 281 -16.01 13.47 13.49
N GLY A 282 -16.41 12.31 12.97
CA GLY A 282 -15.61 11.08 12.98
C GLY A 282 -14.87 10.80 11.67
N THR A 283 -14.78 11.79 10.78
CA THR A 283 -14.26 11.63 9.42
C THR A 283 -12.93 12.34 9.25
N PHE A 284 -12.01 11.71 8.51
CA PHE A 284 -10.62 12.11 8.37
C PHE A 284 -10.19 12.24 6.92
N TRP A 285 -9.41 13.28 6.61
CA TRP A 285 -8.86 13.50 5.28
C TRP A 285 -7.76 12.50 4.91
N THR A 286 -7.69 12.16 3.62
CA THR A 286 -6.57 11.47 2.99
C THR A 286 -5.99 12.32 1.86
N ILE A 287 -4.76 12.06 1.43
CA ILE A 287 -4.16 12.72 0.27
C ILE A 287 -4.72 12.18 -1.06
N THR A 288 -5.33 11.00 -1.03
CA THR A 288 -5.85 10.35 -2.23
C THR A 288 -7.10 11.09 -2.74
N GLN A 289 -7.15 11.39 -4.03
CA GLN A 289 -8.28 12.09 -4.67
C GLN A 289 -9.22 11.13 -5.42
N SER A 290 -10.47 11.53 -5.66
CA SER A 290 -11.46 10.76 -6.42
C SER A 290 -11.25 10.88 -7.94
N VAL A 291 -12.09 10.17 -8.72
CA VAL A 291 -11.93 10.05 -10.19
C VAL A 291 -12.00 11.42 -10.90
N SER A 292 -12.82 12.33 -10.39
CA SER A 292 -12.97 13.66 -10.99
C SER A 292 -11.84 14.63 -10.62
N GLY A 293 -10.88 14.21 -9.79
CA GLY A 293 -9.85 15.06 -9.18
C GLY A 293 -10.41 16.13 -8.24
N PHE A 294 -11.74 16.23 -8.10
CA PHE A 294 -12.41 17.32 -7.42
C PHE A 294 -12.73 17.01 -5.96
N PHE A 295 -12.83 15.73 -5.59
CA PHE A 295 -13.23 15.31 -4.25
C PHE A 295 -12.17 14.42 -3.61
N PRO A 296 -11.51 14.85 -2.53
CA PRO A 296 -10.59 14.00 -1.80
C PRO A 296 -11.31 12.85 -1.11
N PHE A 297 -10.68 11.69 -1.06
CA PHE A 297 -11.17 10.58 -0.24
C PHE A 297 -11.02 10.92 1.24
N ASN A 298 -11.96 10.40 2.01
CA ASN A 298 -11.95 10.44 3.46
C ASN A 298 -12.27 9.06 4.03
N VAL A 299 -11.86 8.85 5.28
CA VAL A 299 -12.18 7.64 6.04
C VAL A 299 -12.99 8.03 7.26
N SER A 300 -14.09 7.32 7.48
CA SER A 300 -14.96 7.52 8.62
C SER A 300 -14.73 6.42 9.66
N PHE A 301 -14.26 6.82 10.86
CA PHE A 301 -14.20 5.95 12.03
C PHE A 301 -15.52 5.96 12.82
N SER A 302 -16.54 6.64 12.31
CA SER A 302 -17.87 6.74 12.91
C SER A 302 -18.76 5.54 12.58
N SER A 303 -19.91 5.47 13.24
CA SER A 303 -20.81 4.33 13.32
C SER A 303 -21.26 3.74 11.98
N THR A 304 -21.70 4.57 11.04
CA THR A 304 -22.05 4.14 9.68
C THR A 304 -20.79 4.12 8.80
N LEU A 305 -20.21 2.94 8.53
CA LEU A 305 -19.13 2.79 7.53
C LEU A 305 -19.59 3.35 6.19
N THR A 306 -19.24 4.60 5.95
CA THR A 306 -19.49 5.33 4.73
C THR A 306 -18.23 6.14 4.48
N ASP A 307 -17.33 5.55 3.71
CA ASP A 307 -16.21 6.32 3.15
C ASP A 307 -16.77 7.08 1.96
N PHE A 308 -16.71 8.41 2.03
CA PHE A 308 -17.25 9.25 0.98
C PHE A 308 -16.14 9.71 0.06
N ASN A 309 -16.43 9.74 -1.24
CA ASN A 309 -15.61 10.40 -2.24
C ASN A 309 -16.33 11.60 -2.87
N SER A 310 -17.27 12.19 -2.12
CA SER A 310 -18.14 13.29 -2.57
C SER A 310 -18.06 14.53 -1.67
N ILE A 311 -17.15 14.55 -0.69
CA ILE A 311 -16.97 15.69 0.20
C ILE A 311 -16.07 16.72 -0.49
N THR A 312 -16.51 17.97 -0.53
CA THR A 312 -15.75 19.06 -1.17
C THR A 312 -14.44 19.33 -0.42
N PRO A 313 -13.36 19.73 -1.12
CA PRO A 313 -12.09 20.09 -0.47
C PRO A 313 -12.22 21.18 0.59
N ALA A 314 -13.26 22.03 0.50
CA ALA A 314 -13.54 23.11 1.44
C ALA A 314 -14.23 22.64 2.75
N SER A 315 -14.68 21.39 2.83
CA SER A 315 -15.30 20.85 4.03
C SER A 315 -14.30 20.68 5.16
N LEU A 316 -14.74 20.83 6.40
CA LEU A 316 -13.86 20.72 7.56
C LEU A 316 -13.92 19.30 8.14
N LEU A 317 -12.82 18.55 8.03
CA LEU A 317 -12.68 17.20 8.57
C LEU A 317 -11.44 17.10 9.47
N ASN A 318 -11.33 16.02 10.24
CA ASN A 318 -10.18 15.75 11.08
C ASN A 318 -8.95 15.35 10.26
N VAL A 319 -7.78 15.46 10.88
CA VAL A 319 -6.50 15.11 10.26
C VAL A 319 -5.67 14.25 11.21
N ARG A 320 -5.18 13.13 10.71
CA ARG A 320 -4.19 12.29 11.36
C ARG A 320 -3.02 12.13 10.39
N CYS A 321 -1.83 12.49 10.84
CA CYS A 321 -0.64 12.51 9.99
C CYS A 321 0.16 11.23 10.13
N VAL A 322 0.85 10.88 9.05
CA VAL A 322 1.78 9.75 9.00
C VAL A 322 3.15 10.25 8.62
N ALA A 323 4.17 9.51 9.01
CA ALA A 323 5.54 9.75 8.64
C ALA A 323 6.12 8.50 7.96
N GLY A 324 7.15 8.72 7.16
CA GLY A 324 7.86 7.67 6.44
C GLY A 324 7.42 7.55 4.99
N PHE A 325 8.18 6.72 4.28
CA PHE A 325 7.96 6.43 2.87
C PHE A 325 6.49 6.04 2.59
N PRO A 326 5.82 6.62 1.57
CA PRO A 326 4.44 6.29 1.23
C PRO A 326 4.30 4.87 0.71
N SER A 327 3.13 4.26 0.96
CA SER A 327 2.73 3.04 0.28
C SER A 327 2.85 3.21 -1.24
N LEU A 328 3.69 2.40 -1.88
CA LEU A 328 3.82 2.25 -3.33
C LEU A 328 3.40 0.84 -3.75
N ARG A 329 2.45 0.26 -3.00
CA ARG A 329 1.88 -1.05 -3.30
C ARG A 329 1.39 -1.07 -4.74
N SER A 330 1.78 -2.10 -5.48
CA SER A 330 1.50 -2.20 -6.90
C SER A 330 0.60 -3.39 -7.18
N PHE A 331 -0.36 -3.20 -8.08
CA PHE A 331 -1.23 -4.25 -8.55
C PHE A 331 -0.47 -5.08 -9.59
N ARG A 332 -0.33 -6.38 -9.32
CA ARG A 332 0.39 -7.32 -10.19
C ARG A 332 -0.45 -8.57 -10.32
N TYR A 333 -1.14 -8.70 -11.44
CA TYR A 333 -2.00 -9.84 -11.70
C TYR A 333 -1.45 -10.71 -12.81
N THR A 334 -1.74 -12.00 -12.75
CA THR A 334 -1.58 -12.91 -13.89
C THR A 334 -2.85 -13.72 -14.07
N ASP A 335 -3.45 -13.61 -15.25
CA ASP A 335 -4.53 -14.49 -15.66
C ASP A 335 -3.96 -15.86 -15.99
N ASN A 336 -4.46 -16.90 -15.31
CA ASN A 336 -4.00 -18.27 -15.51
C ASN A 336 -4.67 -18.94 -16.74
N GLY A 337 -5.56 -18.24 -17.45
CA GLY A 337 -6.26 -18.76 -18.63
C GLY A 337 -7.35 -19.80 -18.32
N ASN A 338 -7.63 -20.02 -17.04
CA ASN A 338 -8.58 -21.01 -16.52
C ASN A 338 -9.66 -20.36 -15.62
N LEU A 339 -9.98 -19.10 -15.92
CA LEU A 339 -10.92 -18.25 -15.17
C LEU A 339 -10.49 -17.93 -13.72
N THR A 340 -9.22 -18.15 -13.38
CA THR A 340 -8.61 -17.65 -12.15
C THR A 340 -7.49 -16.65 -12.45
N VAL A 341 -7.32 -15.69 -11.54
CA VAL A 341 -6.30 -14.65 -11.62
C VAL A 341 -5.50 -14.67 -10.33
N ILE A 342 -4.18 -14.84 -10.40
CA ILE A 342 -3.31 -14.72 -9.23
C ILE A 342 -2.93 -13.25 -9.02
N ASP A 343 -3.03 -12.78 -7.78
CA ASP A 343 -2.49 -11.51 -7.33
C ASP A 343 -1.09 -11.71 -6.73
N HIS A 344 -0.05 -11.24 -7.39
CA HIS A 344 1.34 -11.37 -6.91
C HIS A 344 1.65 -10.46 -5.72
N LYS A 345 0.82 -9.46 -5.41
CA LYS A 345 0.99 -8.60 -4.22
C LYS A 345 0.69 -9.38 -2.94
N THR A 346 -0.35 -10.21 -2.97
CA THR A 346 -0.89 -10.92 -1.79
C THR A 346 -0.75 -12.43 -1.86
N ARG A 347 -0.46 -12.97 -3.04
CA ARG A 347 -0.51 -14.39 -3.42
C ARG A 347 -1.90 -15.01 -3.39
N MET A 348 -2.96 -14.21 -3.33
CA MET A 348 -4.34 -14.70 -3.41
C MET A 348 -4.77 -14.97 -4.85
N SER A 349 -5.57 -16.02 -5.05
CA SER A 349 -6.25 -16.30 -6.32
C SER A 349 -7.66 -15.72 -6.31
N TRP A 350 -8.03 -15.01 -7.37
CA TRP A 350 -9.35 -14.42 -7.56
C TRP A 350 -10.10 -15.12 -8.68
N GLN A 351 -11.42 -15.26 -8.52
CA GLN A 351 -12.29 -15.61 -9.63
C GLN A 351 -12.17 -14.50 -10.69
N LYS A 352 -11.94 -14.83 -11.97
CA LYS A 352 -11.71 -13.84 -13.03
C LYS A 352 -12.96 -13.05 -13.40
N CYS A 353 -14.13 -13.66 -13.35
CA CYS A 353 -15.39 -13.00 -13.69
C CYS A 353 -16.23 -12.72 -12.46
N THR A 354 -17.01 -11.63 -12.51
CA THR A 354 -18.09 -11.44 -11.52
C THR A 354 -19.09 -12.56 -11.69
N ASN A 355 -19.74 -12.99 -10.60
CA ASN A 355 -20.61 -14.14 -10.68
C ASN A 355 -21.73 -13.99 -11.76
N ASN A 356 -22.14 -15.10 -12.37
CA ASN A 356 -23.01 -15.20 -13.55
C ASN A 356 -22.45 -14.63 -14.87
N GLN A 357 -21.23 -14.08 -14.89
CA GLN A 357 -20.51 -13.83 -16.13
C GLN A 357 -19.62 -15.03 -16.48
N THR A 358 -19.36 -15.23 -17.78
CA THR A 358 -18.61 -16.39 -18.27
C THR A 358 -17.65 -16.03 -19.42
N GLY A 359 -16.80 -16.98 -19.77
CA GLY A 359 -15.80 -16.84 -20.84
C GLY A 359 -14.59 -16.00 -20.42
N SER A 360 -13.59 -15.97 -21.30
CA SER A 360 -12.31 -15.26 -21.05
C SER A 360 -12.50 -13.74 -20.89
N ASN A 361 -13.57 -13.19 -21.46
CA ASN A 361 -13.90 -11.76 -21.41
C ASN A 361 -15.03 -11.43 -20.41
N CYS A 362 -15.47 -12.39 -19.58
CA CYS A 362 -16.50 -12.17 -18.56
C CYS A 362 -17.78 -11.54 -19.14
N THR A 363 -18.26 -12.08 -20.24
CA THR A 363 -19.49 -11.62 -20.89
C THR A 363 -20.73 -12.08 -20.13
N GLY A 364 -21.83 -11.34 -20.29
CA GLY A 364 -23.11 -11.61 -19.62
C GLY A 364 -23.39 -10.62 -18.49
N THR A 365 -24.53 -10.81 -17.83
CA THR A 365 -24.99 -9.95 -16.74
C THR A 365 -24.50 -10.49 -15.41
N ALA A 366 -23.79 -9.66 -14.65
CA ALA A 366 -23.39 -10.00 -13.29
C ALA A 366 -24.61 -10.27 -12.40
N GLY A 367 -24.56 -11.38 -11.67
CA GLY A 367 -25.60 -11.80 -10.76
C GLY A 367 -25.61 -10.99 -9.47
N LEU A 368 -26.80 -10.82 -8.91
CA LEU A 368 -27.02 -10.19 -7.62
C LEU A 368 -27.51 -11.23 -6.63
N PHE A 369 -26.96 -11.19 -5.41
CA PHE A 369 -27.16 -12.19 -4.37
C PHE A 369 -27.46 -11.51 -3.05
N LEU A 370 -28.32 -12.15 -2.26
CA LEU A 370 -28.36 -11.95 -0.81
C LEU A 370 -27.03 -12.42 -0.20
N TRP A 371 -26.67 -11.88 0.96
CA TRP A 371 -25.35 -12.12 1.52
C TRP A 371 -25.08 -13.58 1.93
N ASP A 372 -26.05 -14.25 2.55
CA ASP A 372 -25.93 -15.68 2.91
C ASP A 372 -25.79 -16.57 1.65
N ASN A 373 -26.50 -16.22 0.58
CA ASN A 373 -26.39 -16.90 -0.71
C ASN A 373 -25.03 -16.65 -1.36
N ALA A 374 -24.48 -15.45 -1.23
CA ALA A 374 -23.16 -15.11 -1.76
C ALA A 374 -22.05 -15.91 -1.05
N THR A 375 -22.12 -16.01 0.27
CA THR A 375 -21.19 -16.82 1.08
C THR A 375 -21.29 -18.30 0.71
N SER A 376 -22.51 -18.84 0.65
CA SER A 376 -22.77 -20.24 0.27
C SER A 376 -22.31 -20.56 -1.16
N PHE A 377 -22.51 -19.62 -2.09
CA PHE A 377 -22.05 -19.75 -3.47
C PHE A 377 -20.52 -19.90 -3.51
N CYS A 378 -19.78 -19.00 -2.87
CA CYS A 378 -18.32 -19.09 -2.90
C CYS A 378 -17.80 -20.37 -2.24
N ASN A 379 -18.38 -20.79 -1.11
CA ASN A 379 -17.95 -22.02 -0.43
C ASN A 379 -18.20 -23.30 -1.27
N SER A 380 -19.18 -23.28 -2.17
CA SER A 380 -19.53 -24.41 -3.03
C SER A 380 -18.91 -24.33 -4.43
N LEU A 381 -18.28 -23.21 -4.78
CA LEU A 381 -17.67 -22.99 -6.09
C LEU A 381 -16.55 -24.01 -6.31
N SER A 382 -16.74 -24.89 -7.30
CA SER A 382 -15.73 -25.87 -7.73
C SER A 382 -15.01 -25.37 -8.98
N LEU A 383 -14.28 -24.26 -8.84
CA LEU A 383 -13.48 -23.70 -9.94
C LEU A 383 -12.01 -24.09 -9.76
N ASN A 384 -11.47 -24.80 -10.74
CA ASN A 384 -10.04 -25.11 -10.85
C ASN A 384 -9.44 -25.82 -9.62
N SER A 385 -10.25 -26.67 -8.96
CA SER A 385 -9.90 -27.44 -7.75
C SER A 385 -9.44 -26.60 -6.54
N GLN A 386 -9.75 -25.31 -6.53
CA GLN A 386 -9.47 -24.42 -5.41
C GLN A 386 -10.61 -24.42 -4.39
N LYS A 387 -10.29 -24.10 -3.13
CA LYS A 387 -11.28 -23.82 -2.09
C LYS A 387 -11.59 -22.33 -2.10
N TRP A 388 -12.81 -22.00 -2.48
CA TRP A 388 -13.26 -20.63 -2.64
C TRP A 388 -14.05 -20.16 -1.42
N ARG A 389 -14.00 -18.86 -1.19
CA ARG A 389 -14.78 -18.17 -0.16
C ARG A 389 -15.04 -16.73 -0.58
N LEU A 390 -15.97 -16.09 0.12
CA LEU A 390 -16.19 -14.67 -0.03
C LEU A 390 -15.02 -13.91 0.65
N PRO A 391 -14.42 -12.88 0.00
CA PRO A 391 -13.28 -12.16 0.53
C PRO A 391 -13.63 -11.38 1.80
N SER A 392 -12.71 -11.22 2.73
CA SER A 392 -12.89 -10.26 3.85
C SER A 392 -12.92 -8.82 3.33
N ALA A 393 -13.36 -7.87 4.16
CA ALA A 393 -13.39 -6.45 3.81
C ALA A 393 -12.01 -5.95 3.36
N ASN A 394 -10.94 -6.32 4.07
CA ASN A 394 -9.59 -5.89 3.73
C ASN A 394 -9.06 -6.56 2.46
N GLU A 395 -9.46 -7.80 2.16
CA GLU A 395 -9.08 -8.48 0.91
C GLU A 395 -9.78 -7.85 -0.29
N LEU A 396 -11.09 -7.56 -0.14
CA LEU A 396 -11.86 -6.89 -1.17
C LEU A 396 -11.40 -5.43 -1.35
N GLU A 397 -10.95 -4.76 -0.30
CA GLU A 397 -10.29 -3.44 -0.42
C GLU A 397 -9.10 -3.53 -1.38
N ASP A 398 -8.23 -4.50 -1.11
CA ASP A 398 -6.95 -4.61 -1.77
C ASP A 398 -7.07 -5.08 -3.22
N PHE A 399 -8.25 -5.57 -3.62
CA PHE A 399 -8.64 -5.83 -4.99
C PHE A 399 -8.92 -4.54 -5.79
N PHE A 400 -9.45 -3.50 -5.14
CA PHE A 400 -9.72 -2.22 -5.79
C PHE A 400 -8.46 -1.36 -5.87
N ASN A 401 -8.15 -0.90 -7.08
CA ASN A 401 -7.04 -0.01 -7.36
C ASN A 401 -7.43 1.46 -7.17
N PHE A 402 -7.21 1.97 -5.97
CA PHE A 402 -7.45 3.37 -5.60
C PHE A 402 -6.44 4.37 -6.18
N THR A 403 -5.38 3.90 -6.83
CA THR A 403 -4.46 4.79 -7.57
C THR A 403 -4.93 5.06 -9.00
N ARG A 404 -5.95 4.37 -9.50
CA ARG A 404 -6.57 4.68 -10.79
C ARG A 404 -7.68 5.69 -10.65
N PHE A 405 -7.33 6.95 -10.88
CA PHE A 405 -8.22 8.11 -10.79
C PHE A 405 -9.05 8.34 -12.06
N ASP A 406 -8.96 7.50 -13.07
CA ASP A 406 -9.59 7.68 -14.38
C ASP A 406 -10.62 6.59 -14.69
N ALA A 407 -10.79 5.61 -13.80
CA ALA A 407 -11.56 4.41 -14.06
C ALA A 407 -12.68 4.19 -13.03
N ASN A 408 -13.86 3.84 -13.54
CA ASN A 408 -14.94 3.19 -12.79
C ASN A 408 -15.42 1.98 -13.61
N PRO A 409 -15.34 0.74 -13.11
CA PRO A 409 -14.86 0.31 -11.79
C PRO A 409 -13.35 0.53 -11.59
N ARG A 410 -12.93 0.74 -10.33
CA ARG A 410 -11.51 0.88 -9.94
C ARG A 410 -10.82 -0.48 -9.85
N VAL A 411 -10.87 -1.29 -10.90
CA VAL A 411 -10.26 -2.62 -10.95
C VAL A 411 -9.46 -2.82 -12.21
N ASP A 412 -8.56 -3.79 -12.17
CA ASP A 412 -7.84 -4.42 -13.27
C ASP A 412 -8.58 -4.66 -14.60
N LEU A 413 -9.23 -3.72 -15.30
CA LEU A 413 -10.15 -4.06 -16.41
C LEU A 413 -9.49 -4.87 -17.56
N THR A 414 -8.16 -4.83 -17.68
CA THR A 414 -7.45 -5.70 -18.63
C THR A 414 -7.46 -7.17 -18.19
N VAL A 415 -7.51 -7.42 -16.88
CA VAL A 415 -7.47 -8.74 -16.25
C VAL A 415 -8.84 -9.21 -15.74
N PHE A 416 -9.68 -8.28 -15.29
CA PHE A 416 -11.05 -8.45 -14.80
C PHE A 416 -12.04 -7.71 -15.73
N PRO A 417 -12.14 -8.12 -17.01
CA PRO A 417 -12.98 -7.45 -18.00
C PRO A 417 -14.44 -7.46 -17.59
N ASN A 418 -15.22 -6.49 -18.09
CA ASN A 418 -16.67 -6.38 -17.89
C ASN A 418 -17.12 -6.39 -16.41
N THR A 419 -16.24 -6.02 -15.48
CA THR A 419 -16.62 -5.80 -14.08
C THR A 419 -17.66 -4.66 -14.00
N PRO A 420 -18.86 -4.87 -13.42
CA PRO A 420 -19.91 -3.85 -13.32
C PRO A 420 -19.49 -2.58 -12.58
N ALA A 421 -19.83 -1.40 -13.12
CA ALA A 421 -19.44 -0.08 -12.61
C ALA A 421 -20.37 0.52 -11.53
N SER A 422 -21.50 -0.11 -11.23
CA SER A 422 -22.54 0.44 -10.33
C SER A 422 -22.97 -0.50 -9.21
N GLN A 423 -22.22 -1.59 -8.98
CA GLN A 423 -22.58 -2.61 -8.00
C GLN A 423 -21.67 -2.57 -6.78
N GLY A 424 -22.23 -2.90 -5.62
CA GLY A 424 -21.48 -3.20 -4.40
C GLY A 424 -21.09 -4.66 -4.36
N TYR A 425 -19.83 -4.95 -4.03
CA TYR A 425 -19.33 -6.30 -3.84
C TYR A 425 -19.39 -6.67 -2.38
N TRP A 426 -19.99 -7.83 -2.09
CA TRP A 426 -20.03 -8.38 -0.75
C TRP A 426 -18.65 -8.81 -0.27
N SER A 427 -18.36 -8.49 0.99
CA SER A 427 -17.31 -9.14 1.75
C SER A 427 -17.91 -10.11 2.78
N SER A 428 -17.12 -11.07 3.28
CA SER A 428 -17.48 -11.96 4.37
C SER A 428 -17.39 -11.31 5.75
N THR A 429 -17.06 -10.01 5.81
CA THR A 429 -16.97 -9.23 7.04
C THR A 429 -18.31 -8.60 7.38
N THR A 430 -18.82 -8.90 8.57
CA THR A 430 -20.06 -8.31 9.09
C THR A 430 -19.83 -6.90 9.60
N SER A 431 -20.88 -6.06 9.62
CA SER A 431 -20.79 -4.77 10.31
C SER A 431 -20.62 -4.98 11.81
N THR A 432 -19.90 -4.09 12.46
CA THR A 432 -19.65 -4.09 13.91
C THR A 432 -20.87 -3.69 14.73
N GLU A 433 -21.76 -2.89 14.15
CA GLU A 433 -22.82 -2.21 14.91
C GLU A 433 -24.20 -2.82 14.72
N LEU A 434 -24.48 -3.17 13.48
CA LEU A 434 -25.74 -3.72 13.03
C LEU A 434 -25.39 -5.07 12.42
N PRO A 435 -25.39 -6.17 13.19
CA PRO A 435 -24.91 -7.45 12.70
C PRO A 435 -25.70 -7.99 11.50
N ASP A 436 -26.92 -7.48 11.27
CA ASP A 436 -27.73 -7.68 10.07
C ASP A 436 -27.13 -7.00 8.83
N PHE A 437 -26.35 -5.94 9.00
CA PHE A 437 -25.60 -5.29 7.94
C PHE A 437 -24.22 -5.92 7.71
N LYS A 438 -23.79 -5.89 6.45
CA LYS A 438 -22.57 -6.52 5.95
C LYS A 438 -21.73 -5.49 5.20
N ILE A 439 -20.42 -5.65 5.25
CA ILE A 439 -19.53 -4.70 4.56
C ILE A 439 -19.56 -5.01 3.06
N SER A 440 -19.93 -3.99 2.29
CA SER A 440 -19.93 -3.99 0.84
C SER A 440 -19.02 -2.88 0.33
N ILE A 441 -18.21 -3.18 -0.68
CA ILE A 441 -17.34 -2.19 -1.32
C ILE A 441 -17.87 -1.88 -2.71
N LEU A 442 -18.20 -0.61 -2.94
CA LEU A 442 -18.66 -0.11 -4.24
C LEU A 442 -17.48 0.01 -5.18
N THR A 443 -17.69 -0.23 -6.46
CA THR A 443 -16.62 -0.21 -7.47
C THR A 443 -15.99 1.16 -7.73
N ASN A 444 -16.64 2.24 -7.27
CA ASN A 444 -16.07 3.58 -7.23
C ASN A 444 -15.10 3.80 -6.05
N GLY A 445 -14.97 2.81 -5.17
CA GLY A 445 -14.07 2.77 -4.03
C GLY A 445 -14.69 3.10 -2.67
N ASN A 446 -16.01 3.34 -2.61
CA ASN A 446 -16.69 3.68 -1.38
C ASN A 446 -17.01 2.42 -0.56
N TYR A 447 -16.84 2.54 0.75
CA TYR A 447 -17.30 1.55 1.72
C TYR A 447 -18.75 1.82 2.08
N SER A 448 -19.53 0.75 2.16
CA SER A 448 -20.91 0.81 2.62
C SER A 448 -21.19 -0.36 3.56
N SER A 449 -22.02 -0.10 4.55
CA SER A 449 -22.68 -1.13 5.34
C SER A 449 -24.08 -1.30 4.77
N ILE A 450 -24.42 -2.49 4.28
CA ILE A 450 -25.71 -2.76 3.63
C ILE A 450 -26.37 -3.96 4.33
N GLY A 451 -27.68 -3.89 4.61
CA GLY A 451 -28.43 -5.00 5.20
C GLY A 451 -28.28 -6.27 4.35
N GLY A 452 -28.04 -7.42 4.98
CA GLY A 452 -27.74 -8.69 4.31
C GLY A 452 -28.89 -9.22 3.43
N SER A 453 -30.10 -8.70 3.63
CA SER A 453 -31.30 -8.94 2.82
C SER A 453 -31.37 -8.12 1.52
N ASN A 454 -30.40 -7.23 1.27
CA ASN A 454 -30.28 -6.52 0.01
C ASN A 454 -29.48 -7.33 -1.02
N ASN A 455 -29.56 -6.90 -2.26
CA ASN A 455 -28.84 -7.47 -3.38
C ASN A 455 -27.46 -6.82 -3.53
N GLY A 456 -26.42 -7.65 -3.63
CA GLY A 456 -25.07 -7.23 -3.96
C GLY A 456 -24.36 -8.26 -4.84
N SER A 457 -23.27 -7.84 -5.45
CA SER A 457 -22.47 -8.69 -6.32
C SER A 457 -21.40 -9.41 -5.53
N LEU A 458 -20.80 -10.43 -6.13
CA LEU A 458 -19.73 -11.18 -5.49
C LEU A 458 -18.65 -11.56 -6.50
N ARG A 459 -17.45 -11.74 -5.94
CA ARG A 459 -16.29 -12.35 -6.57
C ARG A 459 -15.58 -13.15 -5.50
N CYS A 460 -15.36 -14.44 -5.75
CA CYS A 460 -14.75 -15.30 -4.76
C CYS A 460 -13.23 -15.16 -4.77
N VAL A 461 -12.61 -15.45 -3.63
CA VAL A 461 -11.16 -15.48 -3.42
C VAL A 461 -10.75 -16.86 -2.90
N SER A 462 -9.51 -17.26 -3.19
CA SER A 462 -8.84 -18.45 -2.67
C SER A 462 -7.42 -18.09 -2.25
N ASN A 463 -6.87 -18.83 -1.29
CA ASN A 463 -5.51 -18.63 -0.77
C ASN A 463 -4.53 -19.61 -1.42
#